data_AF-A0A1V4XYR0-F1
#
_entry.id   AF-A0A1V4XYR0-F1
#
_cell.length_a   1.000
_cell.length_b   1.000
_cell.length_c   1.000
_cell.angle_alpha   90.00
_cell.angle_beta   90.00
_cell.angle_gamma   90.00
#
_symmetry.space_group_name_H-M   'P 1'
#
loop_
_entity.id
_entity.type
_entity.pdbx_description
1 polymer ?
#
loop_
_entity_poly.entity_id
_entity_poly.type
_entity_poly.pdbx_seq_one_letter_code
_entity_poly.pdbx_strand_id
1 'polypeptide(L)'
;MIFNSVDELKKGCEGVLEVKGDQVKVLNEEILRNSLIDSLIFTAVFSALPEVKEAASWLIRQSGAALGILSSSIQSLYEAMGRKEVTGFTVPAINIRALTYEVAQAIFRAALKDSVGAVIFEIARSEIDYTKQRPIEYTSAVTAAAIKTGFHGPIFLQGDHFQVNAKKFAADGEKEVKGVKDLIWEALEAGFYNIDVDTSTLVDLSKPTIDEQQKTNFDLAAELTSVIRDLEPAGITVSVGGEIGEVGGKNSTVEELQAFMDGYLEALKSYGPDLKGISKISVQTGTTHGGVPLADGSVAKVKLDFETLEKLSEVSRSRYGLSGAVQHGASTLPNEAFDRFPAIGTAEIHLATGFQNIIYDSAHFPADLKDRIYEYLQREMAGEKKEKDTEEQFIYKTRKKGFGPFKQELWQLPPETLKQISTELENQFTFLFRKLNVANTEAVVRKFVSAVEVPLKAPAALKG
;
A
#
# COMPACT_ATOMS: atom_id res chain seq x y z
N MET A 1 16.90 -14.11 14.56
CA MET A 1 18.25 -14.49 14.11
C MET A 1 18.39 -14.05 12.66
N ILE A 2 19.57 -13.68 12.19
CA ILE A 2 19.85 -13.43 10.77
C ILE A 2 20.79 -14.55 10.30
N PHE A 3 20.42 -15.26 9.24
CA PHE A 3 21.29 -16.26 8.64
C PHE A 3 22.44 -15.57 7.89
N ASN A 4 23.66 -16.04 8.09
CA ASN A 4 24.88 -15.43 7.56
C ASN A 4 25.41 -16.14 6.31
N SER A 5 24.76 -17.22 5.87
CA SER A 5 25.05 -17.93 4.64
C SER A 5 23.82 -18.70 4.16
N VAL A 6 23.84 -19.12 2.90
CA VAL A 6 22.78 -19.97 2.35
C VAL A 6 22.79 -21.36 3.00
N ASP A 7 23.95 -21.89 3.38
CA ASP A 7 24.04 -23.18 4.09
C ASP A 7 23.42 -23.13 5.49
N GLU A 8 23.66 -22.05 6.23
CA GLU A 8 23.03 -21.83 7.53
C GLU A 8 21.51 -21.73 7.41
N LEU A 9 21.03 -21.03 6.38
CA LEU A 9 19.61 -20.90 6.05
C LEU A 9 18.99 -22.26 5.66
N LYS A 10 19.66 -23.07 4.81
CA LYS A 10 19.23 -24.42 4.45
C LYS A 10 19.11 -25.32 5.68
N LYS A 11 20.12 -25.27 6.55
CA LYS A 11 20.11 -26.01 7.81
C LYS A 11 18.99 -25.56 8.74
N GLY A 12 18.70 -24.26 8.81
CA GLY A 12 17.56 -23.72 9.57
C GLY A 12 16.20 -24.21 9.05
N CYS A 13 16.12 -24.58 7.78
CA CYS A 13 14.92 -25.12 7.16
C CYS A 13 14.73 -26.63 7.37
N GLU A 14 15.77 -27.38 7.75
CA GLU A 14 15.70 -28.85 7.89
C GLU A 14 14.58 -29.28 8.85
N GLY A 15 13.73 -30.21 8.39
CA GLY A 15 12.59 -30.70 9.16
C GLY A 15 11.40 -29.74 9.26
N VAL A 16 11.52 -28.51 8.74
CA VAL A 16 10.46 -27.49 8.73
C VAL A 16 9.94 -27.23 7.32
N LEU A 17 10.85 -27.04 6.36
CA LEU A 17 10.55 -26.82 4.95
C LEU A 17 11.31 -27.84 4.10
N GLU A 18 10.70 -28.26 3.00
CA GLU A 18 11.34 -29.09 1.97
C GLU A 18 11.31 -28.33 0.65
N VAL A 19 12.48 -28.04 0.08
CA VAL A 19 12.61 -27.41 -1.24
C VAL A 19 12.72 -28.49 -2.31
N LYS A 20 11.83 -28.47 -3.31
CA LYS A 20 11.83 -29.38 -4.46
C LYS A 20 11.71 -28.59 -5.75
N GLY A 21 12.85 -28.38 -6.43
CA GLY A 21 12.90 -27.56 -7.64
C GLY A 21 12.49 -26.12 -7.32
N ASP A 22 11.43 -25.64 -7.96
CA ASP A 22 10.89 -24.30 -7.76
C ASP A 22 9.71 -24.27 -6.75
N GLN A 23 9.51 -25.35 -5.97
CA GLN A 23 8.43 -25.45 -4.98
C GLN A 23 8.96 -25.64 -3.55
N VAL A 24 8.18 -25.19 -2.58
CA VAL A 24 8.39 -25.44 -1.15
C VAL A 24 7.21 -26.22 -0.60
N LYS A 25 7.50 -27.26 0.18
CA LYS A 25 6.52 -27.94 1.03
C LYS A 25 6.77 -27.59 2.48
N VAL A 26 5.72 -27.21 3.20
CA VAL A 26 5.78 -27.01 4.66
C VAL A 26 5.63 -28.37 5.34
N LEU A 27 6.68 -28.82 6.03
CA LEU A 27 6.71 -30.07 6.78
C LEU A 27 6.21 -29.90 8.22
N ASN A 28 6.46 -28.73 8.81
CA ASN A 28 6.02 -28.40 10.16
C ASN A 28 5.60 -26.93 10.25
N GLU A 29 4.29 -26.69 10.13
CA GLU A 29 3.71 -25.34 10.18
C GLU A 29 3.91 -24.68 11.55
N GLU A 30 3.82 -25.44 12.64
CA GLU A 30 3.97 -24.90 14.00
C GLU A 30 5.38 -24.32 14.22
N ILE A 31 6.43 -25.06 13.84
CA ILE A 31 7.82 -24.57 13.95
C ILE A 31 8.07 -23.42 12.96
N LEU A 32 7.49 -23.49 11.75
CA LEU A 32 7.58 -22.39 10.78
C LEU A 32 7.07 -21.09 11.40
N ARG A 33 5.85 -21.11 11.95
CA ARG A 33 5.18 -19.93 12.51
C ARG A 33 5.84 -19.43 13.79
N ASN A 34 6.24 -20.35 14.67
CA ASN A 34 6.73 -19.96 16.00
C ASN A 34 8.22 -19.62 16.04
N SER A 35 9.01 -19.97 15.01
CA SER A 35 10.46 -19.77 15.04
C SER A 35 11.09 -19.43 13.69
N LEU A 36 10.93 -20.29 12.67
CA LEU A 36 11.70 -20.14 11.43
C LEU A 36 11.32 -18.87 10.67
N ILE A 37 10.03 -18.51 10.64
CA ILE A 37 9.57 -17.34 9.90
C ILE A 37 10.20 -16.03 10.41
N ASP A 38 10.41 -15.92 11.72
CA ASP A 38 11.07 -14.75 12.33
C ASP A 38 12.53 -14.65 11.86
N SER A 39 13.21 -15.78 11.74
CA SER A 39 14.60 -15.80 11.25
C SER A 39 14.69 -15.51 9.75
N LEU A 40 13.75 -16.03 8.97
CA LEU A 40 13.67 -15.76 7.53
C LEU A 40 13.39 -14.27 7.26
N ILE A 41 12.42 -13.65 7.94
CA ILE A 41 12.09 -12.25 7.65
C ILE A 41 13.20 -11.29 8.08
N PHE A 42 13.83 -11.50 9.25
CA PHE A 42 14.99 -10.71 9.64
C PHE A 42 16.15 -10.87 8.64
N THR A 43 16.32 -12.08 8.09
CA THR A 43 17.32 -12.34 7.05
C THR A 43 16.99 -11.60 5.75
N ALA A 44 15.74 -11.67 5.29
CA ALA A 44 15.28 -11.02 4.05
C ALA A 44 15.48 -9.50 4.10
N VAL A 45 15.24 -8.87 5.26
CA VAL A 45 15.34 -7.41 5.44
C VAL A 45 16.80 -6.97 5.71
N PHE A 46 17.51 -7.65 6.61
CA PHE A 46 18.75 -7.12 7.19
C PHE A 46 20.04 -7.85 6.80
N SER A 47 19.98 -8.99 6.11
CA SER A 47 21.22 -9.64 5.67
C SER A 47 22.03 -8.73 4.75
N ALA A 48 23.36 -8.74 4.91
CA ALA A 48 24.27 -7.99 4.04
C ALA A 48 24.53 -8.71 2.71
N LEU A 49 24.16 -10.00 2.61
CA LEU A 49 24.43 -10.86 1.46
C LEU A 49 23.18 -10.93 0.55
N PRO A 50 23.24 -10.38 -0.69
CA PRO A 50 22.10 -10.37 -1.61
C PRO A 50 21.49 -11.75 -1.86
N GLU A 51 22.32 -12.77 -2.04
CA GLU A 51 21.90 -14.14 -2.30
C GLU A 51 21.14 -14.77 -1.13
N VAL A 52 21.49 -14.39 0.11
CA VAL A 52 20.80 -14.86 1.32
C VAL A 52 19.47 -14.13 1.49
N LYS A 53 19.42 -12.83 1.17
CA LYS A 53 18.16 -12.05 1.15
C LYS A 53 17.18 -12.61 0.13
N GLU A 54 17.66 -12.89 -1.07
CA GLU A 54 16.87 -13.46 -2.16
C GLU A 54 16.31 -14.84 -1.78
N ALA A 55 17.17 -15.72 -1.25
CA ALA A 55 16.77 -17.05 -0.76
C ALA A 55 15.71 -16.96 0.36
N ALA A 56 15.90 -16.09 1.35
CA ALA A 56 14.95 -15.92 2.45
C ALA A 56 13.61 -15.37 1.96
N SER A 57 13.62 -14.35 1.10
CA SER A 57 12.41 -13.76 0.51
C SER A 57 11.63 -14.79 -0.32
N TRP A 58 12.33 -15.59 -1.12
CA TRP A 58 11.72 -16.65 -1.91
C TRP A 58 11.11 -17.74 -1.03
N LEU A 59 11.81 -18.19 0.03
CA LEU A 59 11.30 -19.18 0.97
C LEU A 59 10.04 -18.68 1.69
N ILE A 60 10.00 -17.41 2.10
CA ILE A 60 8.80 -16.82 2.71
C ILE A 60 7.62 -16.87 1.74
N ARG A 61 7.82 -16.40 0.50
CA ARG A 61 6.76 -16.35 -0.52
C ARG A 61 6.24 -17.76 -0.86
N GLN A 62 7.13 -18.71 -1.12
CA GLN A 62 6.73 -20.09 -1.44
C GLN A 62 6.14 -20.83 -0.24
N SER A 63 6.60 -20.57 0.99
CA SER A 63 5.96 -21.11 2.19
C SER A 63 4.55 -20.54 2.36
N GLY A 64 4.37 -19.25 2.07
CA GLY A 64 3.05 -18.60 2.04
C GLY A 64 2.13 -19.27 1.03
N ALA A 65 2.59 -19.43 -0.21
CA ALA A 65 1.83 -20.11 -1.27
C ALA A 65 1.45 -21.55 -0.89
N ALA A 66 2.37 -22.31 -0.29
CA ALA A 66 2.12 -23.66 0.20
C ALA A 66 1.07 -23.73 1.33
N LEU A 67 0.86 -22.62 2.05
CA LEU A 67 -0.18 -22.44 3.06
C LEU A 67 -1.42 -21.72 2.51
N GLY A 68 -1.53 -21.50 1.19
CA GLY A 68 -2.66 -20.81 0.57
C GLY A 68 -2.72 -19.31 0.83
N ILE A 69 -1.59 -18.69 1.18
CA ILE A 69 -1.42 -17.24 1.29
C ILE A 69 -0.87 -16.74 -0.04
N LEU A 70 -1.72 -16.10 -0.85
CA LEU A 70 -1.40 -15.76 -2.23
C LEU A 70 -1.62 -14.27 -2.50
N SER A 71 -0.59 -13.60 -3.03
CA SER A 71 -0.75 -12.27 -3.61
C SER A 71 -1.84 -12.31 -4.68
N SER A 72 -2.82 -11.42 -4.56
CA SER A 72 -4.01 -11.43 -5.40
C SER A 72 -4.40 -10.02 -5.84
N SER A 73 -5.11 -9.94 -6.96
CA SER A 73 -5.73 -8.69 -7.39
C SER A 73 -7.14 -8.55 -6.83
N ILE A 74 -7.48 -7.35 -6.37
CA ILE A 74 -8.84 -7.02 -5.90
C ILE A 74 -9.80 -6.71 -7.06
N GLN A 75 -9.30 -6.69 -8.30
CA GLN A 75 -10.01 -6.28 -9.52
C GLN A 75 -11.44 -6.83 -9.60
N SER A 76 -11.64 -8.14 -9.45
CA SER A 76 -12.96 -8.77 -9.59
C SER A 76 -13.96 -8.33 -8.52
N LEU A 77 -13.48 -8.05 -7.29
CA LEU A 77 -14.32 -7.49 -6.23
C LEU A 77 -14.74 -6.06 -6.59
N TYR A 78 -13.82 -5.25 -7.11
CA TYR A 78 -14.11 -3.87 -7.51
C TYR A 78 -15.07 -3.78 -8.69
N GLU A 79 -14.98 -4.70 -9.65
CA GLU A 79 -15.98 -4.79 -10.70
C GLU A 79 -17.36 -5.18 -10.17
N ALA A 80 -17.42 -6.10 -9.20
CA ALA A 80 -18.69 -6.45 -8.54
C ALA A 80 -19.29 -5.26 -7.77
N MET A 81 -18.45 -4.44 -7.14
CA MET A 81 -18.87 -3.17 -6.54
C MET A 81 -19.36 -2.18 -7.60
N GLY A 82 -18.67 -2.10 -8.75
CA GLY A 82 -19.08 -1.27 -9.89
C GLY A 82 -20.45 -1.64 -10.44
N ARG A 83 -20.76 -2.94 -10.51
CA ARG A 83 -22.08 -3.49 -10.88
C ARG A 83 -23.12 -3.44 -9.76
N LYS A 84 -22.76 -2.94 -8.57
CA LYS A 84 -23.59 -2.92 -7.35
C LYS A 84 -24.04 -4.33 -6.89
N GLU A 85 -23.32 -5.38 -7.27
CA GLU A 85 -23.49 -6.75 -6.76
C GLU A 85 -22.92 -6.91 -5.33
N VAL A 86 -21.97 -6.04 -4.98
CA VAL A 86 -21.36 -5.93 -3.66
C VAL A 86 -21.45 -4.47 -3.22
N THR A 87 -21.99 -4.23 -2.03
CA THR A 87 -22.17 -2.87 -1.48
C THR A 87 -22.05 -2.89 0.03
N GLY A 88 -21.94 -1.69 0.63
CA GLY A 88 -22.14 -1.49 2.07
C GLY A 88 -20.86 -1.52 2.89
N PHE A 89 -19.69 -1.62 2.28
CA PHE A 89 -18.40 -1.46 2.95
C PHE A 89 -17.43 -0.64 2.10
N THR A 90 -16.39 -0.13 2.74
CA THR A 90 -15.29 0.60 2.11
C THR A 90 -13.99 -0.11 2.42
N VAL A 91 -13.19 -0.44 1.40
CA VAL A 91 -11.94 -1.17 1.59
C VAL A 91 -10.89 -0.26 2.24
N PRO A 92 -10.33 -0.62 3.40
CA PRO A 92 -9.15 0.07 3.92
C PRO A 92 -7.90 -0.36 3.15
N ALA A 93 -7.19 0.63 2.61
CA ALA A 93 -5.82 0.49 2.16
C ALA A 93 -4.88 1.12 3.20
N ILE A 94 -3.89 0.33 3.64
CA ILE A 94 -3.07 0.65 4.82
C ILE A 94 -1.61 0.78 4.39
N ASN A 95 -1.09 2.01 4.36
CA ASN A 95 0.33 2.24 4.14
C ASN A 95 1.14 1.86 5.39
N ILE A 96 2.08 0.93 5.25
CA ILE A 96 2.93 0.49 6.37
C ILE A 96 4.34 1.05 6.22
N ARG A 97 4.64 2.09 7.01
CA ARG A 97 5.90 2.87 6.90
C ARG A 97 7.03 2.40 7.80
N ALA A 98 6.71 1.61 8.82
CA ALA A 98 7.64 1.16 9.85
C ALA A 98 7.14 -0.14 10.48
N LEU A 99 8.05 -0.90 11.09
CA LEU A 99 7.72 -2.14 11.80
C LEU A 99 6.85 -3.07 10.96
N THR A 100 7.17 -3.21 9.67
CA THR A 100 6.21 -3.72 8.68
C THR A 100 5.74 -5.13 8.99
N TYR A 101 6.64 -5.95 9.52
CA TYR A 101 6.29 -7.28 9.99
C TYR A 101 5.32 -7.24 11.19
N GLU A 102 5.57 -6.39 12.19
CA GLU A 102 4.74 -6.30 13.40
C GLU A 102 3.38 -5.61 13.16
N VAL A 103 3.36 -4.58 12.31
CA VAL A 103 2.13 -3.88 11.91
C VAL A 103 1.26 -4.79 11.06
N ALA A 104 1.83 -5.49 10.08
CA ALA A 104 1.07 -6.46 9.29
C ALA A 104 0.50 -7.59 10.18
N GLN A 105 1.24 -8.06 11.19
CA GLN A 105 0.70 -9.02 12.15
C GLN A 105 -0.49 -8.45 12.94
N ALA A 106 -0.43 -7.19 13.38
CA ALA A 106 -1.56 -6.52 14.05
C ALA A 106 -2.80 -6.43 13.14
N ILE A 107 -2.60 -6.12 11.85
CA ILE A 107 -3.66 -6.11 10.84
C ILE A 107 -4.28 -7.50 10.70
N PHE A 108 -3.48 -8.55 10.53
CA PHE A 108 -3.99 -9.92 10.38
C PHE A 108 -4.71 -10.42 11.63
N ARG A 109 -4.22 -10.13 12.84
CA ARG A 109 -4.95 -10.50 14.08
C ARG A 109 -6.30 -9.79 14.18
N ALA A 110 -6.36 -8.50 13.86
CA ALA A 110 -7.62 -7.77 13.78
C ALA A 110 -8.56 -8.34 12.70
N ALA A 111 -8.02 -8.72 11.54
CA ALA A 111 -8.79 -9.27 10.43
C ALA A 111 -9.36 -10.66 10.77
N LEU A 112 -8.56 -11.54 11.36
CA LEU A 112 -8.97 -12.88 11.79
C LEU A 112 -10.08 -12.83 12.86
N LYS A 113 -10.03 -11.84 13.76
CA LYS A 113 -11.02 -11.66 14.84
C LYS A 113 -12.43 -11.37 14.31
N ASP A 114 -12.54 -10.56 13.27
CA ASP A 114 -13.82 -10.09 12.72
C ASP A 114 -14.06 -10.61 11.29
N SER A 115 -13.38 -11.68 10.86
CA SER A 115 -13.49 -12.32 9.52
C SER A 115 -13.42 -11.31 8.35
N VAL A 116 -12.45 -10.40 8.41
CA VAL A 116 -12.21 -9.39 7.38
C VAL A 116 -11.44 -10.01 6.22
N GLY A 117 -11.98 -9.92 5.01
CA GLY A 117 -11.30 -10.33 3.78
C GLY A 117 -10.83 -9.15 2.93
N ALA A 118 -11.56 -8.03 2.94
CA ALA A 118 -11.27 -6.87 2.10
C ALA A 118 -10.36 -5.88 2.85
N VAL A 119 -9.04 -6.08 2.77
CA VAL A 119 -8.02 -5.17 3.29
C VAL A 119 -6.82 -5.13 2.35
N ILE A 120 -6.34 -3.93 2.04
CA ILE A 120 -5.17 -3.71 1.18
C ILE A 120 -3.97 -3.30 2.04
N PHE A 121 -2.82 -3.92 1.75
CA PHE A 121 -1.52 -3.55 2.28
C PHE A 121 -0.78 -2.76 1.21
N GLU A 122 -0.49 -1.49 1.47
CA GLU A 122 0.10 -0.63 0.45
C GLU A 122 1.39 0.07 0.89
N ILE A 123 2.12 0.56 -0.10
CA ILE A 123 3.25 1.46 0.08
C ILE A 123 3.38 2.35 -1.14
N ALA A 124 3.53 3.66 -0.91
CA ALA A 124 3.64 4.60 -2.03
C ALA A 124 5.06 4.76 -2.56
N ARG A 125 5.22 5.23 -3.81
CA ARG A 125 6.54 5.46 -4.44
C ARG A 125 7.47 6.29 -3.55
N SER A 126 6.95 7.37 -2.96
CA SER A 126 7.74 8.19 -2.04
C SER A 126 8.12 7.47 -0.75
N GLU A 127 7.26 6.57 -0.27
CA GLU A 127 7.45 5.81 0.96
C GLU A 127 8.47 4.72 0.79
N ILE A 128 8.48 4.04 -0.36
CA ILE A 128 9.54 3.12 -0.75
C ILE A 128 10.92 3.80 -0.59
N ASP A 129 11.05 5.04 -1.07
CA ASP A 129 12.30 5.80 -1.00
C ASP A 129 12.69 6.14 0.45
N TYR A 130 11.83 6.84 1.20
CA TYR A 130 12.22 7.34 2.54
C TYR A 130 12.24 6.25 3.63
N THR A 131 11.47 5.17 3.47
CA THR A 131 11.52 4.01 4.37
C THR A 131 12.56 2.98 3.94
N LYS A 132 13.11 3.11 2.72
CA LYS A 132 14.01 2.15 2.09
C LYS A 132 13.40 0.75 1.98
N GLN A 133 12.10 0.64 1.74
CA GLN A 133 11.36 -0.63 1.67
C GLN A 133 10.97 -0.92 0.23
N ARG A 134 11.77 -1.71 -0.49
CA ARG A 134 11.45 -2.11 -1.87
C ARG A 134 10.29 -3.14 -1.89
N PRO A 135 9.55 -3.26 -3.00
CA PRO A 135 8.42 -4.19 -3.14
C PRO A 135 8.69 -5.62 -2.65
N ILE A 136 9.85 -6.22 -2.94
CA ILE A 136 10.15 -7.59 -2.49
C ILE A 136 10.31 -7.70 -0.96
N GLU A 137 10.87 -6.68 -0.31
CA GLU A 137 10.98 -6.60 1.15
C GLU A 137 9.59 -6.49 1.78
N TYR A 138 8.76 -5.60 1.23
CA TYR A 138 7.39 -5.37 1.70
C TYR A 138 6.53 -6.63 1.56
N THR A 139 6.56 -7.29 0.40
CA THR A 139 5.86 -8.56 0.16
C THR A 139 6.29 -9.62 1.16
N SER A 140 7.61 -9.74 1.39
CA SER A 140 8.16 -10.72 2.33
C SER A 140 7.68 -10.44 3.76
N ALA A 141 7.67 -9.18 4.19
CA ALA A 141 7.18 -8.80 5.52
C ALA A 141 5.69 -9.08 5.72
N VAL A 142 4.85 -8.72 4.75
CA VAL A 142 3.39 -8.98 4.83
C VAL A 142 3.10 -10.48 4.76
N THR A 143 3.76 -11.22 3.88
CA THR A 143 3.57 -12.68 3.77
C THR A 143 4.05 -13.41 5.02
N ALA A 144 5.21 -13.01 5.57
CA ALA A 144 5.71 -13.55 6.82
C ALA A 144 4.73 -13.28 7.98
N ALA A 145 4.13 -12.08 8.04
CA ALA A 145 3.14 -11.73 9.04
C ALA A 145 1.86 -12.57 8.92
N ALA A 146 1.41 -12.85 7.69
CA ALA A 146 0.29 -13.74 7.42
C ALA A 146 0.56 -15.16 7.94
N ILE A 147 1.74 -15.72 7.61
CA ILE A 147 2.19 -17.02 8.12
C ILE A 147 2.21 -17.00 9.65
N LYS A 148 2.90 -16.03 10.26
CA LYS A 148 3.06 -15.89 11.71
C LYS A 148 1.71 -15.94 12.44
N THR A 149 0.73 -15.22 11.92
CA THR A 149 -0.60 -15.10 12.52
C THR A 149 -1.55 -16.24 12.16
N GLY A 150 -1.21 -17.08 11.18
CA GLY A 150 -2.06 -18.18 10.70
C GLY A 150 -3.17 -17.73 9.75
N PHE A 151 -3.01 -16.58 9.10
CA PHE A 151 -3.91 -16.15 8.05
C PHE A 151 -3.83 -17.07 6.83
N HIS A 152 -4.94 -17.27 6.15
CA HIS A 152 -5.04 -18.07 4.93
C HIS A 152 -5.94 -17.33 3.93
N GLY A 153 -5.56 -17.33 2.64
CA GLY A 153 -6.33 -16.69 1.58
C GLY A 153 -5.58 -15.57 0.86
N PRO A 154 -6.31 -14.78 0.05
CA PRO A 154 -5.70 -13.72 -0.75
C PRO A 154 -5.13 -12.61 0.13
N ILE A 155 -3.95 -12.10 -0.23
CA ILE A 155 -3.41 -10.83 0.27
C ILE A 155 -3.36 -9.82 -0.87
N PHE A 156 -3.85 -8.61 -0.62
CA PHE A 156 -3.89 -7.54 -1.62
C PHE A 156 -2.73 -6.57 -1.37
N LEU A 157 -1.67 -6.72 -2.14
CA LEU A 157 -0.50 -5.82 -2.11
C LEU A 157 -0.70 -4.71 -3.14
N GLN A 158 -0.56 -3.46 -2.73
CA GLN A 158 -0.83 -2.29 -3.56
C GLN A 158 0.34 -1.32 -3.65
N GLY A 159 0.65 -0.90 -4.88
CA GLY A 159 1.54 0.22 -5.14
C GLY A 159 0.72 1.49 -5.13
N ASP A 160 0.81 2.26 -4.04
CA ASP A 160 0.07 3.51 -3.87
C ASP A 160 0.81 4.67 -4.58
N HIS A 161 0.11 5.64 -5.15
CA HIS A 161 0.69 6.80 -5.84
C HIS A 161 2.00 6.46 -6.59
N PHE A 162 1.94 5.59 -7.60
CA PHE A 162 3.07 5.41 -8.53
C PHE A 162 3.14 6.64 -9.42
N GLN A 163 3.55 7.73 -8.78
CA GLN A 163 3.29 9.09 -9.18
C GLN A 163 4.36 9.58 -10.15
N VAL A 164 3.97 10.26 -11.22
CA VAL A 164 4.88 11.04 -12.07
C VAL A 164 5.06 12.42 -11.45
N ASN A 165 6.29 12.78 -11.06
CA ASN A 165 6.54 14.06 -10.39
C ASN A 165 6.65 15.21 -11.40
N ALA A 166 5.78 16.22 -11.30
CA ALA A 166 5.76 17.37 -12.22
C ALA A 166 7.11 18.07 -12.42
N LYS A 167 7.91 18.27 -11.36
CA LYS A 167 9.21 18.93 -11.49
C LYS A 167 10.23 18.08 -12.24
N LYS A 168 10.26 16.76 -11.95
CA LYS A 168 11.13 15.82 -12.66
C LYS A 168 10.70 15.65 -14.10
N PHE A 169 9.39 15.56 -14.35
CA PHE A 169 8.82 15.45 -15.68
C PHE A 169 9.12 16.67 -16.54
N ALA A 170 9.01 17.88 -15.99
CA ALA A 170 9.37 19.12 -16.71
C ALA A 170 10.86 19.21 -17.05
N ALA A 171 11.72 18.57 -16.25
CA ALA A 171 13.16 18.52 -16.51
C ALA A 171 13.54 17.43 -17.54
N ASP A 172 12.93 16.25 -17.44
CA ASP A 172 13.17 15.10 -18.31
C ASP A 172 11.98 14.12 -18.21
N GLY A 173 10.99 14.31 -19.09
CA GLY A 173 9.73 13.56 -19.06
C GLY A 173 9.90 12.07 -19.34
N GLU A 174 10.75 11.73 -20.33
CA GLU A 174 11.02 10.33 -20.70
C GLU A 174 11.66 9.57 -19.54
N LYS A 175 12.66 10.16 -18.88
CA LYS A 175 13.34 9.52 -17.75
C LYS A 175 12.42 9.35 -16.55
N GLU A 176 11.57 10.35 -16.25
CA GLU A 176 10.64 10.25 -15.12
C GLU A 176 9.58 9.18 -15.36
N VAL A 177 8.97 9.13 -16.55
CA VAL A 177 7.98 8.10 -16.92
C VAL A 177 8.63 6.72 -16.93
N LYS A 178 9.85 6.59 -17.47
CA LYS A 178 10.61 5.33 -17.41
C LYS A 178 10.81 4.87 -15.97
N GLY A 179 11.16 5.78 -15.05
CA GLY A 179 11.33 5.46 -13.64
C GLY A 179 10.06 4.93 -12.97
N VAL A 180 8.87 5.39 -13.39
CA VAL A 180 7.59 4.84 -12.94
C VAL A 180 7.34 3.46 -13.56
N LYS A 181 7.59 3.27 -14.85
CA LYS A 181 7.46 1.95 -15.51
C LYS A 181 8.38 0.89 -14.91
N ASP A 182 9.63 1.25 -14.62
CA ASP A 182 10.59 0.36 -13.96
C ASP A 182 10.10 -0.06 -12.56
N LEU A 183 9.47 0.87 -11.82
CA LEU A 183 8.88 0.57 -10.51
C LEU A 183 7.62 -0.31 -10.61
N ILE A 184 6.76 -0.09 -11.61
CA ILE A 184 5.61 -0.95 -11.91
C ILE A 184 6.09 -2.39 -12.15
N TRP A 185 7.11 -2.56 -13.00
CA TRP A 185 7.71 -3.86 -13.27
C TRP A 185 8.21 -4.53 -11.98
N GLU A 186 8.99 -3.81 -11.16
CA GLU A 186 9.50 -4.36 -9.91
C GLU A 186 8.39 -4.75 -8.93
N ALA A 187 7.32 -3.95 -8.86
CA ALA A 187 6.18 -4.24 -8.01
C ALA A 187 5.43 -5.49 -8.47
N LEU A 188 5.17 -5.65 -9.77
CA LEU A 188 4.50 -6.81 -10.33
C LEU A 188 5.29 -8.11 -10.10
N GLU A 189 6.62 -8.09 -10.31
CA GLU A 189 7.51 -9.21 -10.00
C GLU A 189 7.49 -9.59 -8.51
N ALA A 190 7.35 -8.58 -7.64
CA ALA A 190 7.20 -8.79 -6.21
C ALA A 190 5.80 -9.31 -5.80
N GLY A 191 4.79 -9.22 -6.66
CA GLY A 191 3.42 -9.68 -6.38
C GLY A 191 2.43 -8.58 -6.04
N PHE A 192 2.70 -7.33 -6.43
CA PHE A 192 1.77 -6.21 -6.28
C PHE A 192 0.76 -6.21 -7.43
N TYR A 193 -0.37 -6.89 -7.25
CA TYR A 193 -1.40 -7.00 -8.29
C TYR A 193 -2.50 -5.93 -8.18
N ASN A 194 -2.19 -4.83 -7.51
CA ASN A 194 -3.00 -3.62 -7.38
C ASN A 194 -2.03 -2.43 -7.51
N ILE A 195 -2.22 -1.55 -8.49
CA ILE A 195 -1.30 -0.46 -8.80
C ILE A 195 -2.10 0.81 -9.04
N ASP A 196 -1.89 1.82 -8.22
CA ASP A 196 -2.50 3.14 -8.38
C ASP A 196 -1.52 4.06 -9.11
N VAL A 197 -1.84 4.38 -10.36
CA VAL A 197 -1.04 5.29 -11.18
C VAL A 197 -1.48 6.73 -10.92
N ASP A 198 -0.52 7.61 -10.66
CA ASP A 198 -0.82 9.00 -10.33
C ASP A 198 -0.05 9.95 -11.26
N THR A 199 -0.73 10.39 -12.30
CA THR A 199 -0.27 11.41 -13.24
C THR A 199 -0.95 12.76 -12.99
N SER A 200 -1.70 12.88 -11.89
CA SER A 200 -2.56 14.03 -11.59
C SER A 200 -1.74 15.29 -11.25
N THR A 201 -0.47 15.14 -10.87
CA THR A 201 0.45 16.27 -10.69
C THR A 201 0.72 17.05 -11.98
N LEU A 202 0.43 16.46 -13.14
CA LEU A 202 0.69 17.02 -14.47
C LEU A 202 -0.50 17.79 -15.04
N VAL A 203 -1.59 17.92 -14.29
CA VAL A 203 -2.75 18.75 -14.67
C VAL A 203 -2.31 20.20 -14.82
N ASP A 204 -2.57 20.80 -15.98
CA ASP A 204 -2.18 22.17 -16.30
C ASP A 204 -3.40 23.10 -16.30
N LEU A 205 -3.68 23.71 -15.15
CA LEU A 205 -4.80 24.64 -14.96
C LEU A 205 -4.71 25.93 -15.81
N SER A 206 -3.61 26.17 -16.53
CA SER A 206 -3.50 27.32 -17.44
C SER A 206 -4.24 27.11 -18.76
N LYS A 207 -4.65 25.87 -19.07
CA LYS A 207 -5.39 25.54 -20.30
C LYS A 207 -6.85 26.01 -20.23
N PRO A 208 -7.44 26.42 -21.37
CA PRO A 208 -8.75 27.08 -21.38
C PRO A 208 -9.92 26.12 -21.12
N THR A 209 -9.77 24.82 -21.39
CA THR A 209 -10.83 23.82 -21.15
C THR A 209 -10.36 22.72 -20.19
N ILE A 210 -11.30 22.12 -19.43
CA ILE A 210 -10.99 21.05 -18.47
C ILE A 210 -10.36 19.84 -19.19
N ASP A 211 -10.81 19.51 -20.40
CA ASP A 211 -10.23 18.43 -21.22
C ASP A 211 -8.76 18.69 -21.52
N GLU A 212 -8.39 19.91 -21.92
CA GLU A 212 -6.99 20.28 -22.16
C GLU A 212 -6.18 20.33 -20.86
N GLN A 213 -6.78 20.71 -19.73
CA GLN A 213 -6.11 20.68 -18.42
C GLN A 213 -5.76 19.24 -18.02
N GLN A 214 -6.65 18.27 -18.29
CA GLN A 214 -6.49 16.87 -17.94
C GLN A 214 -5.69 16.05 -18.96
N LYS A 215 -5.41 16.59 -20.15
CA LYS A 215 -4.85 15.82 -21.27
C LYS A 215 -3.62 14.98 -20.90
N THR A 216 -2.60 15.62 -20.34
CA THR A 216 -1.36 14.93 -19.95
C THR A 216 -1.61 13.89 -18.85
N ASN A 217 -2.56 14.16 -17.94
CA ASN A 217 -2.93 13.23 -16.88
C ASN A 217 -3.54 11.95 -17.49
N PHE A 218 -4.57 12.07 -18.32
CA PHE A 218 -5.23 10.88 -18.85
C PHE A 218 -4.40 10.14 -19.91
N ASP A 219 -3.59 10.83 -20.72
CA ASP A 219 -2.73 10.20 -21.74
C ASP A 219 -1.68 9.29 -21.08
N LEU A 220 -0.98 9.81 -20.07
CA LEU A 220 0.07 9.05 -19.38
C LEU A 220 -0.53 7.97 -18.47
N ALA A 221 -1.69 8.20 -17.86
CA ALA A 221 -2.40 7.13 -17.14
C ALA A 221 -2.76 5.96 -18.08
N ALA A 222 -3.18 6.24 -19.32
CA ALA A 222 -3.46 5.21 -20.32
C ALA A 222 -2.19 4.47 -20.75
N GLU A 223 -1.09 5.18 -20.95
CA GLU A 223 0.22 4.58 -21.26
C GLU A 223 0.74 3.68 -20.13
N LEU A 224 0.64 4.11 -18.87
CA LEU A 224 1.04 3.29 -17.73
C LEU A 224 0.10 2.08 -17.55
N THR A 225 -1.20 2.25 -17.83
CA THR A 225 -2.15 1.13 -17.82
C THR A 225 -1.76 0.09 -18.87
N SER A 226 -1.43 0.49 -20.11
CA SER A 226 -1.06 -0.46 -21.15
C SER A 226 0.20 -1.26 -20.79
N VAL A 227 1.19 -0.60 -20.19
CA VAL A 227 2.36 -1.28 -19.62
C VAL A 227 1.94 -2.31 -18.56
N ILE A 228 1.04 -1.96 -17.62
CA ILE A 228 0.57 -2.93 -16.62
C ILE A 228 -0.11 -4.13 -17.29
N ARG A 229 -0.91 -3.92 -18.35
CA ARG A 229 -1.57 -5.00 -19.09
C ARG A 229 -0.58 -5.91 -19.83
N ASP A 230 0.51 -5.37 -20.34
CA ASP A 230 1.57 -6.17 -20.97
C ASP A 230 2.34 -7.04 -19.95
N LEU A 231 2.34 -6.62 -18.68
CA LEU A 231 3.14 -7.22 -17.61
C LEU A 231 2.35 -8.10 -16.65
N GLU A 232 1.02 -8.10 -16.72
CA GLU A 232 0.21 -8.86 -15.77
C GLU A 232 0.43 -10.38 -15.89
N PRO A 233 0.56 -11.12 -14.78
CA PRO A 233 0.72 -12.56 -14.84
C PRO A 233 -0.49 -13.26 -15.45
N ALA A 234 -0.25 -14.39 -16.11
CA ALA A 234 -1.33 -15.22 -16.64
C ALA A 234 -2.34 -15.60 -15.53
N GLY A 235 -3.62 -15.36 -15.80
CA GLY A 235 -4.72 -15.63 -14.86
C GLY A 235 -4.98 -14.53 -13.82
N ILE A 236 -4.19 -13.44 -13.82
CA ILE A 236 -4.37 -12.29 -12.94
C ILE A 236 -4.60 -11.04 -13.78
N THR A 237 -5.77 -10.42 -13.65
CA THR A 237 -5.98 -9.05 -14.12
C THR A 237 -5.59 -8.09 -13.00
N VAL A 238 -4.54 -7.30 -13.21
CA VAL A 238 -4.06 -6.34 -12.20
C VAL A 238 -5.08 -5.22 -12.00
N SER A 239 -5.37 -4.88 -10.75
CA SER A 239 -6.25 -3.75 -10.44
C SER A 239 -5.49 -2.45 -10.64
N VAL A 240 -6.05 -1.52 -11.41
CA VAL A 240 -5.41 -0.22 -11.67
C VAL A 240 -6.28 0.89 -11.13
N GLY A 241 -5.73 1.75 -10.27
CA GLY A 241 -6.36 3.01 -9.86
C GLY A 241 -5.82 4.19 -10.66
N GLY A 242 -6.67 5.18 -10.93
CA GLY A 242 -6.27 6.49 -11.47
C GLY A 242 -6.53 7.62 -10.47
N GLU A 243 -6.11 8.84 -10.78
CA GLU A 243 -6.25 9.98 -9.85
C GLU A 243 -6.57 11.31 -10.54
N ILE A 244 -7.37 12.13 -9.86
CA ILE A 244 -7.64 13.53 -10.18
C ILE A 244 -7.58 14.39 -8.91
N GLY A 245 -7.39 15.71 -9.08
CA GLY A 245 -7.59 16.68 -7.99
C GLY A 245 -6.37 17.03 -7.14
N GLU A 246 -5.18 16.53 -7.48
CA GLU A 246 -3.93 16.89 -6.77
C GLU A 246 -3.56 18.38 -6.97
N VAL A 247 -3.79 18.93 -8.17
CA VAL A 247 -3.45 20.33 -8.50
C VAL A 247 -4.65 21.25 -8.27
N GLY A 248 -4.40 22.39 -7.62
CA GLY A 248 -5.37 23.49 -7.47
C GLY A 248 -5.99 23.63 -6.09
N GLY A 249 -5.75 22.69 -5.17
CA GLY A 249 -6.15 22.80 -3.76
C GLY A 249 -7.67 22.94 -3.54
N LYS A 250 -8.47 22.56 -4.53
CA LYS A 250 -9.93 22.58 -4.52
C LYS A 250 -10.46 21.15 -4.62
N ASN A 251 -11.73 20.96 -4.26
CA ASN A 251 -12.39 19.68 -4.43
C ASN A 251 -12.50 19.33 -5.93
N SER A 252 -12.34 18.05 -6.24
CA SER A 252 -12.56 17.51 -7.57
C SER A 252 -14.01 17.72 -7.99
N THR A 253 -14.24 17.90 -9.30
CA THR A 253 -15.59 18.04 -9.85
C THR A 253 -15.98 16.86 -10.74
N VAL A 254 -17.28 16.72 -11.01
CA VAL A 254 -17.78 15.71 -11.94
C VAL A 254 -17.27 15.96 -13.36
N GLU A 255 -17.11 17.23 -13.73
CA GLU A 255 -16.57 17.64 -15.02
C GLU A 255 -15.10 17.21 -15.16
N GLU A 256 -14.29 17.37 -14.11
CA GLU A 256 -12.90 16.89 -14.10
C GLU A 256 -12.80 15.36 -14.18
N LEU A 257 -13.67 14.64 -13.46
CA LEU A 257 -13.78 13.19 -13.56
C LEU A 257 -14.16 12.74 -14.97
N GLN A 258 -15.13 13.42 -15.60
CA GLN A 258 -15.58 13.07 -16.93
C GLN A 258 -14.51 13.36 -17.99
N ALA A 259 -13.88 14.53 -17.94
CA ALA A 259 -12.77 14.89 -18.80
C ALA A 259 -11.62 13.88 -18.72
N PHE A 260 -11.25 13.48 -17.50
CA PHE A 260 -10.24 12.44 -17.30
C PHE A 260 -10.67 11.10 -17.88
N MET A 261 -11.85 10.58 -17.51
CA MET A 261 -12.29 9.24 -17.92
C MET A 261 -12.57 9.11 -19.42
N ASP A 262 -13.25 10.10 -20.01
CA ASP A 262 -13.55 10.08 -21.45
C ASP A 262 -12.24 10.14 -22.27
N GLY A 263 -11.30 11.03 -21.87
CA GLY A 263 -9.98 11.13 -22.49
C GLY A 263 -9.12 9.88 -22.27
N TYR A 264 -9.11 9.32 -21.06
CA TYR A 264 -8.38 8.12 -20.68
C TYR A 264 -8.84 6.90 -21.51
N LEU A 265 -10.15 6.68 -21.61
CA LEU A 265 -10.70 5.54 -22.35
C LEU A 265 -10.41 5.67 -23.85
N GLU A 266 -10.43 6.88 -24.41
CA GLU A 266 -10.04 7.09 -25.81
C GLU A 266 -8.54 6.89 -26.03
N ALA A 267 -7.69 7.43 -25.16
CA ALA A 267 -6.25 7.25 -25.23
C ALA A 267 -5.85 5.77 -25.11
N LEU A 268 -6.51 5.00 -24.23
CA LEU A 268 -6.22 3.59 -24.02
C LEU A 268 -6.48 2.73 -25.28
N LYS A 269 -7.48 3.08 -26.10
CA LYS A 269 -7.78 2.37 -27.36
C LYS A 269 -6.61 2.41 -28.34
N SER A 270 -5.75 3.43 -28.26
CA SER A 270 -4.56 3.53 -29.12
C SER A 270 -3.52 2.44 -28.83
N TYR A 271 -3.54 1.86 -27.63
CA TYR A 271 -2.69 0.72 -27.22
C TYR A 271 -3.37 -0.63 -27.47
N GLY A 272 -4.70 -0.67 -27.45
CA GLY A 272 -5.48 -1.85 -27.85
C GLY A 272 -6.98 -1.63 -27.63
N PRO A 273 -7.84 -2.13 -28.53
CA PRO A 273 -9.27 -1.80 -28.52
C PRO A 273 -10.02 -2.34 -27.30
N ASP A 274 -9.54 -3.42 -26.68
CA ASP A 274 -10.21 -4.15 -25.60
C ASP A 274 -9.39 -4.18 -24.30
N LEU A 275 -8.41 -3.28 -24.15
CA LEU A 275 -7.62 -3.22 -22.93
C LEU A 275 -8.48 -2.82 -21.73
N LYS A 276 -8.35 -3.58 -20.64
CA LYS A 276 -9.04 -3.29 -19.39
C LYS A 276 -8.51 -2.00 -18.78
N GLY A 277 -9.39 -1.02 -18.56
CA GLY A 277 -9.07 0.25 -17.90
C GLY A 277 -8.93 0.14 -16.38
N ILE A 278 -8.93 1.31 -15.72
CA ILE A 278 -8.93 1.41 -14.25
C ILE A 278 -10.20 0.84 -13.61
N SER A 279 -10.12 0.44 -12.34
CA SER A 279 -11.22 -0.10 -11.55
C SER A 279 -11.74 0.85 -10.47
N LYS A 280 -10.95 1.87 -10.13
CA LYS A 280 -11.24 2.88 -9.10
C LYS A 280 -10.55 4.20 -9.46
N ILE A 281 -10.98 5.30 -8.84
CA ILE A 281 -10.36 6.61 -9.05
C ILE A 281 -10.28 7.43 -7.76
N SER A 282 -9.09 7.95 -7.47
CA SER A 282 -8.82 8.85 -6.35
C SER A 282 -9.22 10.28 -6.68
N VAL A 283 -9.81 10.95 -5.69
CA VAL A 283 -10.39 12.29 -5.82
C VAL A 283 -10.01 13.19 -4.64
N GLN A 284 -10.00 14.50 -4.86
CA GLN A 284 -9.77 15.50 -3.82
C GLN A 284 -11.09 16.03 -3.25
N THR A 285 -11.21 16.05 -1.93
CA THR A 285 -12.45 16.34 -1.19
C THR A 285 -12.19 17.25 0.02
N GLY A 286 -11.07 17.99 -0.03
CA GLY A 286 -10.68 18.99 0.95
C GLY A 286 -9.70 18.46 2.00
N THR A 287 -9.13 17.28 1.79
CA THR A 287 -8.15 16.66 2.68
C THR A 287 -6.71 16.92 2.22
N THR A 288 -5.76 16.83 3.15
CA THR A 288 -4.34 16.85 2.84
C THR A 288 -3.69 15.64 3.47
N HIS A 289 -2.75 15.00 2.77
CA HIS A 289 -2.02 13.87 3.32
C HIS A 289 -1.33 14.23 4.64
N GLY A 290 -1.62 13.47 5.69
CA GLY A 290 -1.10 13.70 7.03
C GLY A 290 -1.75 14.86 7.79
N GLY A 291 -2.81 15.48 7.25
CA GLY A 291 -3.52 16.58 7.90
C GLY A 291 -2.69 17.87 7.96
N VAL A 292 -3.22 18.88 8.65
CA VAL A 292 -2.59 20.20 8.78
C VAL A 292 -2.09 20.36 10.21
N PRO A 293 -0.77 20.25 10.48
CA PRO A 293 -0.25 20.42 11.82
C PRO A 293 -0.33 21.89 12.26
N LEU A 294 -0.85 22.11 13.47
CA LEU A 294 -0.89 23.39 14.16
C LEU A 294 0.45 23.68 14.85
N ALA A 295 0.63 24.92 15.31
CA ALA A 295 1.88 25.37 15.92
C ALA A 295 2.29 24.54 17.16
N ASP A 296 1.33 23.93 17.84
CA ASP A 296 1.52 23.05 19.01
C ASP A 296 1.76 21.58 18.63
N GLY A 297 1.87 21.25 17.34
CA GLY A 297 2.04 19.89 16.83
C GLY A 297 0.75 19.05 16.75
N SER A 298 -0.39 19.57 17.24
CA SER A 298 -1.69 18.92 17.04
C SER A 298 -2.16 19.03 15.58
N VAL A 299 -3.14 18.24 15.16
CA VAL A 299 -3.65 18.26 13.79
C VAL A 299 -4.97 19.03 13.72
N ALA A 300 -5.07 19.98 12.80
CA ALA A 300 -6.29 20.74 12.57
C ALA A 300 -7.44 19.81 12.18
N LYS A 301 -8.64 20.12 12.67
CA LYS A 301 -9.87 19.43 12.25
C LYS A 301 -10.22 19.87 10.83
N VAL A 302 -10.01 18.96 9.87
CA VAL A 302 -10.41 19.16 8.47
C VAL A 302 -11.84 18.67 8.28
N LYS A 303 -12.66 19.45 7.57
CA LYS A 303 -14.01 19.04 7.19
C LYS A 303 -13.93 18.40 5.81
N LEU A 304 -13.98 17.07 5.78
CA LEU A 304 -14.11 16.31 4.54
C LEU A 304 -15.45 16.63 3.85
N ASP A 305 -15.41 16.88 2.55
CA ASP A 305 -16.60 17.06 1.73
C ASP A 305 -17.17 15.71 1.26
N PHE A 306 -17.97 15.10 2.13
CA PHE A 306 -18.66 13.85 1.85
C PHE A 306 -19.69 13.94 0.72
N GLU A 307 -20.27 15.12 0.46
CA GLU A 307 -21.25 15.28 -0.63
C GLU A 307 -20.55 15.19 -1.99
N THR A 308 -19.39 15.84 -2.12
CA THR A 308 -18.54 15.69 -3.30
C THR A 308 -18.10 14.23 -3.48
N LEU A 309 -17.66 13.56 -2.40
CA LEU A 309 -17.22 12.17 -2.46
C LEU A 309 -18.35 11.21 -2.88
N GLU A 310 -19.56 11.41 -2.37
CA GLU A 310 -20.76 10.64 -2.74
C GLU A 310 -21.09 10.81 -4.22
N LYS A 311 -21.14 12.06 -4.68
CA LYS A 311 -21.46 12.40 -6.07
C LYS A 311 -20.45 11.81 -7.05
N LEU A 312 -19.15 11.94 -6.76
CA LEU A 312 -18.09 11.38 -7.59
C LEU A 312 -18.13 9.85 -7.59
N SER A 313 -18.38 9.23 -6.44
CA SER A 313 -18.51 7.76 -6.35
C SER A 313 -19.66 7.22 -7.20
N GLU A 314 -20.82 7.90 -7.18
CA GLU A 314 -21.97 7.48 -7.99
C GLU A 314 -21.75 7.70 -9.49
N VAL A 315 -21.10 8.80 -9.90
CA VAL A 315 -20.77 9.02 -11.32
C VAL A 315 -19.75 7.99 -11.80
N SER A 316 -18.70 7.72 -11.02
CA SER A 316 -17.69 6.70 -11.33
C SER A 316 -18.32 5.32 -11.55
N ARG A 317 -19.29 4.92 -10.73
CA ARG A 317 -20.06 3.68 -10.91
C ARG A 317 -20.99 3.72 -12.12
N SER A 318 -21.94 4.66 -12.11
CA SER A 318 -23.08 4.64 -13.04
C SER A 318 -22.68 4.91 -14.48
N ARG A 319 -21.63 5.72 -14.72
CA ARG A 319 -21.18 6.08 -16.07
C ARG A 319 -20.01 5.23 -16.56
N TYR A 320 -19.11 4.83 -15.68
CA TYR A 320 -17.85 4.18 -16.06
C TYR A 320 -17.66 2.77 -15.52
N GLY A 321 -18.58 2.27 -14.68
CA GLY A 321 -18.50 0.92 -14.12
C GLY A 321 -17.36 0.71 -13.11
N LEU A 322 -16.74 1.79 -12.62
CA LEU A 322 -15.72 1.72 -11.57
C LEU A 322 -16.36 1.34 -10.23
N SER A 323 -15.58 0.84 -9.27
CA SER A 323 -16.07 0.50 -7.93
C SER A 323 -16.63 1.72 -7.18
N GLY A 324 -16.06 2.90 -7.42
CA GLY A 324 -16.40 4.17 -6.79
C GLY A 324 -15.18 5.07 -6.69
N ALA A 325 -15.32 6.18 -5.94
CA ALA A 325 -14.20 7.04 -5.65
C ALA A 325 -13.39 6.52 -4.45
N VAL A 326 -12.12 6.89 -4.43
CA VAL A 326 -11.13 6.56 -3.40
C VAL A 326 -10.78 7.82 -2.62
N GLN A 327 -10.73 7.71 -1.30
CA GLN A 327 -10.37 8.83 -0.43
C GLN A 327 -8.93 8.70 0.09
N HIS A 328 -8.08 9.67 -0.24
CA HIS A 328 -6.77 9.79 0.38
C HIS A 328 -6.80 10.64 1.66
N GLY A 329 -5.76 10.55 2.49
CA GLY A 329 -5.59 11.45 3.64
C GLY A 329 -6.63 11.30 4.76
N ALA A 330 -7.29 10.15 4.89
CA ALA A 330 -8.36 9.94 5.86
C ALA A 330 -7.87 9.71 7.30
N SER A 331 -6.59 9.38 7.52
CA SER A 331 -6.09 8.92 8.83
C SER A 331 -6.12 9.94 9.96
N THR A 332 -6.26 11.23 9.66
CA THR A 332 -6.32 12.30 10.67
C THR A 332 -7.74 12.79 10.90
N LEU A 333 -8.74 12.14 10.28
CA LEU A 333 -10.14 12.44 10.53
C LEU A 333 -10.56 11.95 11.92
N PRO A 334 -11.55 12.60 12.55
CA PRO A 334 -12.16 12.09 13.76
C PRO A 334 -12.72 10.68 13.56
N ASN A 335 -12.66 9.87 14.62
CA ASN A 335 -13.11 8.47 14.61
C ASN A 335 -14.58 8.30 14.18
N GLU A 336 -15.43 9.26 14.53
CA GLU A 336 -16.85 9.32 14.14
C GLU A 336 -17.09 9.59 12.65
N ALA A 337 -16.07 9.93 11.86
CA ALA A 337 -16.22 10.17 10.44
C ALA A 337 -16.19 8.89 9.60
N PHE A 338 -15.61 7.80 10.12
CA PHE A 338 -15.28 6.61 9.30
C PHE A 338 -16.50 5.78 8.88
N ASP A 339 -17.59 5.78 9.65
CA ASP A 339 -18.84 5.08 9.28
C ASP A 339 -19.61 5.76 8.15
N ARG A 340 -19.24 7.01 7.81
CA ARG A 340 -19.84 7.72 6.68
C ARG A 340 -19.36 7.19 5.34
N PHE A 341 -18.11 6.70 5.21
CA PHE A 341 -17.56 6.25 3.93
C PHE A 341 -18.36 5.09 3.32
N PRO A 342 -18.70 4.02 4.05
CA PRO A 342 -19.56 2.96 3.52
C PRO A 342 -20.96 3.48 3.17
N ALA A 343 -21.51 4.39 3.99
CA ALA A 343 -22.87 4.90 3.82
C ALA A 343 -23.07 5.70 2.53
N ILE A 344 -22.03 6.41 2.07
CA ILE A 344 -22.06 7.17 0.81
C ILE A 344 -21.43 6.41 -0.37
N GLY A 345 -21.10 5.13 -0.18
CA GLY A 345 -20.54 4.27 -1.22
C GLY A 345 -19.14 4.66 -1.69
N THR A 346 -18.27 5.14 -0.79
CA THR A 346 -16.83 5.24 -1.07
C THR A 346 -16.27 3.83 -1.26
N ALA A 347 -15.49 3.60 -2.31
CA ALA A 347 -14.97 2.27 -2.62
C ALA A 347 -13.81 1.89 -1.70
N GLU A 348 -12.87 2.81 -1.51
CA GLU A 348 -11.61 2.57 -0.79
C GLU A 348 -11.15 3.84 -0.06
N ILE A 349 -10.45 3.68 1.07
CA ILE A 349 -9.76 4.79 1.76
C ILE A 349 -8.31 4.44 2.08
N HIS A 350 -7.39 5.38 1.86
CA HIS A 350 -5.95 5.20 2.12
C HIS A 350 -5.59 5.75 3.50
N LEU A 351 -4.86 4.95 4.27
CA LEU A 351 -4.58 5.18 5.68
C LEU A 351 -3.12 4.94 6.04
N ALA A 352 -2.45 5.97 6.56
CA ALA A 352 -1.02 5.93 6.85
C ALA A 352 -0.63 6.67 8.14
N THR A 353 -0.77 8.01 8.14
CA THR A 353 -0.17 8.89 9.15
C THR A 353 -0.68 8.60 10.56
N GLY A 354 -1.93 8.16 10.71
CA GLY A 354 -2.50 7.79 12.01
C GLY A 354 -1.74 6.64 12.68
N PHE A 355 -1.32 5.62 11.92
CA PHE A 355 -0.58 4.47 12.46
C PHE A 355 0.86 4.83 12.82
N GLN A 356 1.51 5.65 12.00
CA GLN A 356 2.78 6.28 12.36
C GLN A 356 2.66 7.13 13.63
N ASN A 357 1.52 7.79 13.84
CA ASN A 357 1.25 8.57 15.03
C ASN A 357 1.21 7.68 16.27
N ILE A 358 0.42 6.62 16.22
CA ILE A 358 0.38 5.59 17.27
C ILE A 358 1.80 5.09 17.62
N ILE A 359 2.64 4.78 16.62
CA ILE A 359 3.98 4.25 16.88
C ILE A 359 4.88 5.22 17.68
N TYR A 360 5.11 6.45 17.21
CA TYR A 360 6.03 7.35 17.95
C TYR A 360 5.40 7.94 19.21
N ASP A 361 4.07 8.01 19.28
CA ASP A 361 3.37 8.65 20.39
C ASP A 361 2.98 7.65 21.49
N SER A 362 3.20 6.35 21.26
CA SER A 362 3.11 5.31 22.27
C SER A 362 4.01 5.62 23.46
N ALA A 363 3.49 5.45 24.68
CA ALA A 363 4.26 5.60 25.91
C ALA A 363 5.38 4.54 26.04
N HIS A 364 5.32 3.48 25.23
CA HIS A 364 6.30 2.41 25.20
C HIS A 364 7.43 2.62 24.20
N PHE A 365 7.31 3.62 23.30
CA PHE A 365 8.35 3.94 22.34
C PHE A 365 9.58 4.53 23.07
N PRO A 366 10.81 4.03 22.86
CA PRO A 366 11.97 4.50 23.61
C PRO A 366 12.26 5.98 23.34
N ALA A 367 12.30 6.78 24.42
CA ALA A 367 12.50 8.23 24.33
C ALA A 367 13.86 8.59 23.71
N ASP A 368 14.92 7.85 24.08
CA ASP A 368 16.27 8.06 23.54
C ASP A 368 16.34 7.80 22.03
N LEU A 369 15.64 6.77 21.54
CA LEU A 369 15.54 6.50 20.10
C LEU A 369 14.75 7.59 19.39
N LYS A 370 13.65 8.07 20.00
CA LYS A 370 12.83 9.17 19.45
C LYS A 370 13.66 10.45 19.30
N ASP A 371 14.42 10.81 20.33
CA ASP A 371 15.28 12.00 20.34
C ASP A 371 16.35 11.90 19.25
N ARG A 372 17.03 10.74 19.13
CA ARG A 372 18.02 10.51 18.07
C ARG A 372 17.42 10.60 16.66
N ILE A 373 16.20 10.10 16.47
CA ILE A 373 15.48 10.26 15.20
C ILE A 373 15.21 11.74 14.93
N TYR A 374 14.77 12.50 15.94
CA TYR A 374 14.43 13.91 15.77
C TYR A 374 15.67 14.78 15.49
N GLU A 375 16.78 14.54 16.19
CA GLU A 375 18.07 15.17 15.91
C GLU A 375 18.54 14.88 14.48
N TYR A 376 18.40 13.63 14.02
CA TYR A 376 18.70 13.26 12.65
C TYR A 376 17.84 14.06 11.65
N LEU A 377 16.53 14.20 11.91
CA LEU A 377 15.62 14.95 11.02
C LEU A 377 15.96 16.44 11.00
N GLN A 378 16.24 17.05 12.15
CA GLN A 378 16.68 18.44 12.24
C GLN A 378 17.92 18.71 11.40
N ARG A 379 18.85 17.75 11.33
CA ARG A 379 20.07 17.90 10.54
C ARG A 379 19.85 17.62 9.06
N GLU A 380 19.33 16.44 8.72
CA GLU A 380 19.26 15.96 7.34
C GLU A 380 18.09 16.57 6.56
N MET A 381 16.98 16.87 7.24
CA MET A 381 15.77 17.41 6.62
C MET A 381 15.65 18.93 6.81
N ALA A 382 16.70 19.61 7.27
CA ALA A 382 16.69 21.06 7.54
C ALA A 382 16.14 21.89 6.36
N GLY A 383 16.44 21.49 5.12
CA GLY A 383 15.96 22.16 3.91
C GLY A 383 14.45 22.06 3.66
N GLU A 384 13.73 21.19 4.38
CA GLU A 384 12.28 21.07 4.30
C GLU A 384 11.55 21.96 5.32
N LYS A 385 12.28 22.56 6.26
CA LYS A 385 11.71 23.52 7.22
C LYS A 385 11.39 24.84 6.52
N LYS A 386 10.12 25.22 6.50
CA LYS A 386 9.70 26.53 5.98
C LYS A 386 9.94 27.60 7.03
N GLU A 387 10.13 28.85 6.60
CA GLU A 387 10.38 30.01 7.49
C GLU A 387 9.32 30.18 8.59
N LYS A 388 8.07 29.80 8.30
CA LYS A 388 6.93 29.92 9.23
C LYS A 388 6.64 28.66 10.03
N ASP A 389 7.34 27.56 9.78
CA ASP A 389 7.09 26.30 10.49
C ASP A 389 7.71 26.36 11.90
N THR A 390 6.91 26.02 12.91
CA THR A 390 7.44 25.72 14.25
C THR A 390 8.28 24.44 14.22
N GLU A 391 9.03 24.19 15.28
CA GLU A 391 9.80 22.94 15.41
C GLU A 391 8.89 21.72 15.40
N GLU A 392 7.76 21.81 16.08
CA GLU A 392 6.74 20.78 16.18
C GLU A 392 6.11 20.49 14.81
N GLN A 393 5.79 21.53 14.03
CA GLN A 393 5.26 21.37 12.67
C GLN A 393 6.29 20.74 11.75
N PHE A 394 7.55 21.16 11.85
CA PHE A 394 8.64 20.61 11.06
C PHE A 394 8.83 19.11 11.35
N ILE A 395 8.95 18.74 12.64
CA ILE A 395 9.09 17.34 13.06
C ILE A 395 7.87 16.52 12.65
N TYR A 396 6.66 17.03 12.84
CA TYR A 396 5.43 16.33 12.43
C TYR A 396 5.44 15.98 10.93
N LYS A 397 5.83 16.93 10.08
CA LYS A 397 5.87 16.75 8.62
C LYS A 397 6.97 15.78 8.17
N THR A 398 8.10 15.75 8.88
CA THR A 398 9.31 15.03 8.47
C THR A 398 9.52 13.70 9.16
N ARG A 399 8.90 13.44 10.33
CA ARG A 399 9.11 12.21 11.13
C ARG A 399 8.95 10.89 10.38
N LYS A 400 8.11 10.85 9.35
CA LYS A 400 8.00 9.68 8.44
C LYS A 400 9.33 9.26 7.80
N LYS A 401 10.23 10.22 7.57
CA LYS A 401 11.57 10.01 6.97
C LYS A 401 12.60 9.47 7.96
N GLY A 402 12.27 9.41 9.26
CA GLY A 402 13.10 8.78 10.28
C GLY A 402 13.10 7.25 10.21
N PHE A 403 12.04 6.67 9.63
CA PHE A 403 11.86 5.21 9.63
C PHE A 403 12.88 4.44 8.80
N GLY A 404 13.32 4.95 7.66
CA GLY A 404 14.32 4.28 6.83
C GLY A 404 15.71 4.23 7.47
N PRO A 405 16.28 5.37 7.90
CA PRO A 405 17.58 5.43 8.55
C PRO A 405 17.67 4.61 9.85
N PHE A 406 16.58 4.54 10.63
CA PHE A 406 16.54 3.82 11.90
C PHE A 406 15.81 2.46 11.81
N LYS A 407 15.57 1.93 10.60
CA LYS A 407 14.75 0.73 10.37
C LYS A 407 15.19 -0.45 11.23
N GLN A 408 16.50 -0.73 11.28
CA GLN A 408 17.02 -1.87 12.02
C GLN A 408 16.81 -1.72 13.53
N GLU A 409 17.04 -0.53 14.09
CA GLU A 409 16.82 -0.24 15.51
C GLU A 409 15.35 -0.38 15.89
N LEU A 410 14.44 0.07 15.02
CA LEU A 410 13.00 -0.09 15.19
C LEU A 410 12.58 -1.56 15.22
N TRP A 411 13.06 -2.38 14.27
CA TRP A 411 12.75 -3.82 14.24
C TRP A 411 13.39 -4.60 15.39
N GLN A 412 14.44 -4.05 16.01
CA GLN A 412 15.15 -4.66 17.14
C GLN A 412 14.69 -4.11 18.49
N LEU A 413 13.60 -3.35 18.53
CA LEU A 413 12.99 -2.92 19.79
C LEU A 413 12.70 -4.12 20.71
N PRO A 414 12.74 -3.93 22.04
CA PRO A 414 12.47 -5.01 22.98
C PRO A 414 11.12 -5.70 22.68
N PRO A 415 11.02 -7.04 22.82
CA PRO A 415 9.80 -7.77 22.49
C PRO A 415 8.54 -7.24 23.20
N GLU A 416 8.67 -6.82 24.46
CA GLU A 416 7.55 -6.24 25.21
C GLU A 416 7.14 -4.86 24.63
N THR A 417 8.09 -4.03 24.21
CA THR A 417 7.80 -2.76 23.53
C THR A 417 7.06 -3.00 22.21
N LEU A 418 7.56 -3.92 21.37
CA LEU A 418 6.90 -4.28 20.11
C LEU A 418 5.47 -4.80 20.35
N LYS A 419 5.28 -5.62 21.38
CA LYS A 419 3.96 -6.15 21.76
C LYS A 419 2.98 -5.06 22.16
N GLN A 420 3.39 -4.08 22.98
CA GLN A 420 2.52 -3.00 23.41
C GLN A 420 2.11 -2.09 22.24
N ILE A 421 3.07 -1.67 21.42
CA ILE A 421 2.80 -0.87 20.20
C ILE A 421 1.89 -1.66 19.23
N SER A 422 2.17 -2.94 19.02
CA SER A 422 1.35 -3.80 18.16
C SER A 422 -0.09 -3.95 18.69
N THR A 423 -0.28 -3.94 20.01
CA THR A 423 -1.61 -3.99 20.64
C THR A 423 -2.38 -2.68 20.41
N GLU A 424 -1.72 -1.53 20.54
CA GLU A 424 -2.33 -0.21 20.25
C GLU A 424 -2.78 -0.13 18.78
N LEU A 425 -1.94 -0.60 17.86
CA LEU A 425 -2.26 -0.68 16.43
C LEU A 425 -3.41 -1.65 16.14
N GLU A 426 -3.39 -2.85 16.71
CA GLU A 426 -4.45 -3.86 16.54
C GLU A 426 -5.82 -3.34 17.00
N ASN A 427 -5.86 -2.60 18.11
CA ASN A 427 -7.08 -1.95 18.60
C ASN A 427 -7.60 -0.92 17.58
N GLN A 428 -6.70 -0.12 16.99
CA GLN A 428 -7.08 0.84 15.97
C GLN A 428 -7.58 0.16 14.69
N PHE A 429 -6.92 -0.92 14.22
CA PHE A 429 -7.39 -1.66 13.05
C PHE A 429 -8.76 -2.30 13.30
N THR A 430 -8.96 -2.92 14.47
CA THR A 430 -10.27 -3.48 14.86
C THR A 430 -11.36 -2.40 14.82
N PHE A 431 -11.07 -1.21 15.35
CA PHE A 431 -12.00 -0.08 15.31
C PHE A 431 -12.34 0.32 13.86
N LEU A 432 -11.32 0.52 13.02
CA LEU A 432 -11.48 0.92 11.62
C LEU A 432 -12.24 -0.12 10.81
N PHE A 433 -11.94 -1.41 10.96
CA PHE A 433 -12.63 -2.48 10.24
C PHE A 433 -14.13 -2.51 10.52
N ARG A 434 -14.53 -2.25 11.76
CA ARG A 434 -15.94 -2.14 12.14
C ARG A 434 -16.59 -0.89 11.56
N LYS A 435 -15.90 0.25 11.61
CA LYS A 435 -16.43 1.51 11.08
C LYS A 435 -16.56 1.52 9.57
N LEU A 436 -15.62 0.91 8.86
CA LEU A 436 -15.66 0.75 7.40
C LEU A 436 -16.54 -0.42 6.94
N ASN A 437 -17.19 -1.10 7.90
CA ASN A 437 -18.07 -2.23 7.68
C ASN A 437 -17.43 -3.39 6.91
N VAL A 438 -16.11 -3.58 7.06
CA VAL A 438 -15.39 -4.69 6.40
C VAL A 438 -15.34 -5.98 7.23
N ALA A 439 -15.97 -5.99 8.41
CA ALA A 439 -16.19 -7.22 9.17
C ALA A 439 -17.03 -8.24 8.36
N ASN A 440 -16.71 -9.53 8.47
CA ASN A 440 -17.36 -10.64 7.76
C ASN A 440 -17.29 -10.55 6.22
N THR A 441 -16.35 -9.79 5.66
CA THR A 441 -16.17 -9.69 4.20
C THR A 441 -15.39 -10.87 3.60
N GLU A 442 -14.82 -11.77 4.40
CA GLU A 442 -14.08 -12.94 3.89
C GLU A 442 -14.90 -13.75 2.87
N ALA A 443 -16.17 -14.02 3.18
CA ALA A 443 -17.05 -14.79 2.28
C ALA A 443 -17.33 -14.04 0.97
N VAL A 444 -17.43 -12.72 1.02
CA VAL A 444 -17.60 -11.87 -0.17
C VAL A 444 -16.33 -11.90 -1.02
N VAL A 445 -15.16 -11.73 -0.40
CA VAL A 445 -13.88 -11.81 -1.11
C VAL A 445 -13.70 -13.18 -1.76
N ARG A 446 -13.93 -14.27 -1.02
CA ARG A 446 -13.83 -15.64 -1.55
C ARG A 446 -14.77 -15.91 -2.73
N LYS A 447 -15.93 -15.26 -2.77
CA LYS A 447 -16.89 -15.39 -3.88
C LYS A 447 -16.39 -14.74 -5.16
N PHE A 448 -15.72 -13.60 -5.08
CA PHE A 448 -15.37 -12.77 -6.25
C PHE A 448 -13.89 -12.84 -6.63
N VAL A 449 -13.00 -13.11 -5.69
CA VAL A 449 -11.55 -13.16 -5.92
C VAL A 449 -11.11 -14.61 -6.02
N SER A 450 -10.57 -14.96 -7.19
CA SER A 450 -9.90 -16.24 -7.41
C SER A 450 -8.40 -16.07 -7.19
N ALA A 451 -7.86 -16.72 -6.17
CA ALA A 451 -6.43 -16.69 -5.91
C ALA A 451 -5.70 -17.57 -6.96
N VAL A 452 -4.68 -17.00 -7.60
CA VAL A 452 -3.87 -17.68 -8.62
C VAL A 452 -2.43 -17.69 -8.12
N GLU A 453 -1.86 -18.89 -8.03
CA GLU A 453 -0.44 -19.04 -7.71
C GLU A 453 0.40 -18.65 -8.94
N VAL A 454 1.24 -17.63 -8.79
CA VAL A 454 2.20 -17.22 -9.81
C VAL A 454 3.51 -17.97 -9.58
N PRO A 455 3.97 -18.81 -10.53
CA PRO A 455 5.19 -19.59 -10.34
C PRO A 455 6.43 -18.71 -10.13
N LEU A 456 7.20 -19.00 -9.08
CA LEU A 456 8.46 -18.30 -8.77
C LEU A 456 9.65 -19.26 -8.91
N LYS A 457 10.63 -18.90 -9.73
CA LYS A 457 11.86 -19.71 -9.87
C LYS A 457 12.66 -19.67 -8.58
N ALA A 458 13.12 -20.83 -8.11
CA ALA A 458 14.03 -20.91 -6.99
C ALA A 458 15.35 -20.20 -7.33
N PRO A 459 15.88 -19.37 -6.41
CA PRO A 459 17.20 -18.77 -6.50
C PRO A 459 18.26 -19.84 -6.73
N ALA A 460 19.27 -19.53 -7.55
CA ALA A 460 20.34 -20.47 -7.88
C ALA A 460 21.03 -21.03 -6.63
N ALA A 461 21.15 -20.23 -5.57
CA ALA A 461 21.78 -20.64 -4.33
C ALA A 461 21.02 -21.75 -3.56
N LEU A 462 19.71 -21.87 -3.79
CA LEU A 462 18.88 -22.94 -3.23
C LEU A 462 18.83 -24.20 -4.12
N LYS A 463 19.39 -24.14 -5.33
CA LYS A 463 19.45 -25.27 -6.28
C LYS A 463 20.72 -26.08 -6.03
N GLY A 464 20.57 -27.18 -5.30
CA GLY A 464 21.64 -28.08 -4.86
C GLY A 464 21.57 -28.34 -3.36
#